data_AF-A0A7W8BK48-F1
#
_entry.id   AF-A0A7W8BK48-F1
#
_cell.length_a   1.000
_cell.length_b   1.000
_cell.length_c   1.000
_cell.angle_alpha   90.00
_cell.angle_beta   90.00
_cell.angle_gamma   90.00
#
_symmetry.space_group_name_H-M   'P 1'
#
loop_
_entity.id
_entity.type
_entity.pdbx_description
1 polymer ?
#
loop_
_entity_poly.entity_id
_entity_poly.type
_entity_poly.pdbx_seq_one_letter_code
_entity_poly.pdbx_strand_id
1 'polypeptide(L)'
;MLTRIDLTAEDRDAVAALCAEAAGEHPAADDPAFLREAPLIAHRMPRAVRAALAGLHADDGPSALVIGGLDVPDEAIGPTPSSWREGRPVPPAVHRLENALVLYSSLLGDVFGWATQQDGRLVHDVVPTRGHEDEQLGSGSTAPLMWHTEEAFHPYRADYVVLMCLRNPDGVATTVGGFDPSVLTEEERRCAFEPRFRIRPDKSHLQAYNAENADRHREGFDRTEQMNEEPDAVPVLFGAPHDPFLQIDPAYMDTAPGDEPARRTLDRIGEAIEGGLTDVPLRPGDVVFIDNFRLVHGRQPFKARYDGTDRWLKRVNVTRDLRKSSAMRLPDAVRVVV
;
A
#
# COMPACT_ATOMS: atom_id res chain seq x y z
N MET A 1 -12.04 3.79 13.51
CA MET A 1 -11.20 3.02 12.57
C MET A 1 -11.25 3.64 11.17
N LEU A 2 -12.33 3.47 10.40
CA LEU A 2 -12.47 3.96 9.02
C LEU A 2 -13.38 5.21 8.96
N THR A 3 -12.96 6.24 8.21
CA THR A 3 -13.77 7.43 7.90
C THR A 3 -13.92 7.59 6.38
N ARG A 4 -15.02 8.19 5.91
CA ARG A 4 -15.20 8.59 4.50
C ARG A 4 -15.55 10.07 4.39
N ILE A 5 -14.98 10.74 3.40
CA ILE A 5 -15.48 12.01 2.87
C ILE A 5 -15.76 11.86 1.38
N ASP A 6 -16.75 12.58 0.87
CA ASP A 6 -17.04 12.63 -0.57
C ASP A 6 -16.75 14.04 -1.09
N LEU A 7 -16.04 14.12 -2.21
CA LEU A 7 -15.70 15.38 -2.86
C LEU A 7 -16.97 16.04 -3.40
N THR A 8 -17.15 17.32 -3.11
CA THR A 8 -18.15 18.15 -3.80
C THR A 8 -17.76 18.35 -5.27
N ALA A 9 -18.67 18.85 -6.11
CA ALA A 9 -18.33 19.17 -7.50
C ALA A 9 -17.17 20.19 -7.58
N GLU A 10 -17.18 21.21 -6.71
CA GLU A 10 -16.11 22.20 -6.64
C GLU A 10 -14.77 21.59 -6.21
N ASP A 11 -14.78 20.68 -5.22
CA ASP A 11 -13.57 19.98 -4.79
C ASP A 11 -12.99 19.13 -5.94
N ARG A 12 -13.86 18.42 -6.69
CA ARG A 12 -13.43 17.59 -7.84
C ARG A 12 -12.82 18.43 -8.95
N ASP A 13 -13.45 19.55 -9.31
CA ASP A 13 -12.94 20.46 -10.33
C ASP A 13 -11.59 21.04 -9.93
N ALA A 14 -11.43 21.41 -8.66
CA ALA A 14 -10.17 21.90 -8.12
C ALA A 14 -9.05 20.84 -8.17
N VAL A 15 -9.34 19.59 -7.78
CA VAL A 15 -8.37 18.47 -7.88
C VAL A 15 -8.00 18.22 -9.34
N ALA A 16 -8.99 18.17 -10.24
CA ALA A 16 -8.78 17.94 -11.66
C ALA A 16 -7.90 19.03 -12.30
N ALA A 17 -8.12 20.30 -11.94
CA ALA A 17 -7.31 21.43 -12.40
C ALA A 17 -5.85 21.31 -11.96
N LEU A 18 -5.59 20.96 -10.70
CA LEU A 18 -4.23 20.73 -10.19
C LEU A 18 -3.52 19.59 -10.94
N CYS A 19 -4.24 18.51 -11.22
CA CYS A 19 -3.68 17.36 -11.94
C CYS A 19 -3.40 17.67 -13.41
N ALA A 20 -4.23 18.50 -14.04
CA ALA A 20 -4.02 18.97 -15.41
C ALA A 20 -2.83 19.92 -15.51
N GLU A 21 -2.65 20.83 -14.55
CA GLU A 21 -1.47 21.70 -14.43
C GLU A 21 -0.20 20.85 -14.28
N ALA A 22 -0.16 19.95 -13.30
CA ALA A 22 0.99 19.07 -13.08
C ALA A 22 1.32 18.21 -14.31
N ALA A 23 0.31 17.66 -15.00
CA ALA A 23 0.51 16.85 -16.20
C ALA A 23 0.99 17.68 -17.42
N GLY A 24 0.80 19.00 -17.41
CA GLY A 24 1.32 19.90 -18.44
C GLY A 24 2.80 20.25 -18.25
N GLU A 25 3.29 20.20 -17.01
CA GLU A 25 4.65 20.57 -16.64
C GLU A 25 5.58 19.36 -16.47
N HIS A 26 5.00 18.22 -16.06
CA HIS A 26 5.74 17.00 -15.74
C HIS A 26 5.28 15.84 -16.62
N PRO A 27 6.22 15.04 -17.16
CA PRO A 27 5.89 13.97 -18.10
C PRO A 27 5.33 12.70 -17.44
N ALA A 28 5.51 12.52 -16.13
CA ALA A 28 5.07 11.34 -15.40
C ALA A 28 4.88 11.64 -13.90
N ALA A 29 4.04 10.84 -13.23
CA ALA A 29 3.80 10.96 -11.78
C ALA A 29 5.01 10.58 -10.92
N ASP A 30 5.98 9.87 -11.49
CA ASP A 30 7.27 9.53 -10.87
C ASP A 30 8.43 10.42 -11.37
N ASP A 31 8.14 11.52 -12.08
CA ASP A 31 9.15 12.51 -12.45
C ASP A 31 9.81 13.12 -11.20
N PRO A 32 11.16 13.06 -11.05
CA PRO A 32 11.85 13.66 -9.93
C PRO A 32 11.58 15.15 -9.70
N ALA A 33 11.29 15.93 -10.77
CA ALA A 33 10.90 17.33 -10.61
C ALA A 33 9.50 17.45 -10.00
N PHE A 34 8.52 16.70 -10.53
CA PHE A 34 7.18 16.65 -9.96
C PHE A 34 7.20 16.23 -8.49
N LEU A 35 7.91 15.17 -8.15
CA LEU A 35 7.99 14.64 -6.78
C LEU A 35 8.64 15.61 -5.78
N ARG A 36 9.41 16.60 -6.26
CA ARG A 36 9.96 17.68 -5.43
C ARG A 36 8.93 18.78 -5.19
N GLU A 37 8.08 19.05 -6.17
CA GLU A 37 7.08 20.13 -6.14
C GLU A 37 5.72 19.68 -5.60
N ALA A 38 5.43 18.37 -5.65
CA ALA A 38 4.15 17.78 -5.27
C ALA A 38 3.66 18.21 -3.87
N PRO A 39 4.50 18.29 -2.81
CA PRO A 39 4.04 18.82 -1.51
C PRO A 39 3.54 20.27 -1.58
N LEU A 40 4.19 21.12 -2.37
CA LEU A 40 3.78 22.51 -2.55
C LEU A 40 2.48 22.62 -3.35
N ILE A 41 2.36 21.85 -4.43
CA ILE A 41 1.14 21.79 -5.24
C ILE A 41 -0.02 21.25 -4.38
N ALA A 42 0.23 20.22 -3.57
CA ALA A 42 -0.76 19.60 -2.70
C ALA A 42 -1.34 20.56 -1.65
N HIS A 43 -0.62 21.62 -1.25
CA HIS A 43 -1.19 22.65 -0.37
C HIS A 43 -2.35 23.44 -0.99
N ARG A 44 -2.49 23.42 -2.32
CA ARG A 44 -3.64 23.99 -3.05
C ARG A 44 -4.84 23.05 -3.13
N MET A 45 -4.72 21.80 -2.68
CA MET A 45 -5.85 20.87 -2.60
C MET A 45 -7.00 21.48 -1.77
N PRO A 46 -8.25 21.06 -2.04
CA PRO A 46 -9.39 21.57 -1.30
C PRO A 46 -9.23 21.42 0.22
N ARG A 47 -9.76 22.38 0.98
CA ARG A 47 -9.59 22.41 2.44
C ARG A 47 -10.14 21.14 3.10
N ALA A 48 -11.24 20.58 2.60
CA ALA A 48 -11.84 19.35 3.12
C ALA A 48 -10.87 18.16 3.01
N VAL A 49 -10.21 18.01 1.86
CA VAL A 49 -9.18 16.98 1.63
C VAL A 49 -8.01 17.17 2.60
N ARG A 50 -7.45 18.38 2.66
CA ARG A 50 -6.31 18.69 3.54
C ARG A 50 -6.64 18.43 5.01
N ALA A 51 -7.84 18.82 5.45
CA ALA A 51 -8.29 18.59 6.82
C ALA A 51 -8.48 17.09 7.13
N ALA A 52 -9.04 16.31 6.20
CA ALA A 52 -9.24 14.88 6.40
C ALA A 52 -7.90 14.12 6.48
N LEU A 53 -6.94 14.43 5.60
CA LEU A 53 -5.61 13.81 5.63
C LEU A 53 -4.78 14.27 6.83
N ALA A 54 -4.90 15.53 7.25
CA ALA A 54 -4.31 15.98 8.52
C ALA A 54 -4.90 15.24 9.72
N GLY A 55 -6.20 14.93 9.69
CA GLY A 55 -6.86 14.09 10.68
C GLY A 55 -6.30 12.66 10.71
N LEU A 56 -6.15 12.02 9.54
CA LEU A 56 -5.51 10.69 9.42
C LEU A 56 -4.06 10.68 9.93
N HIS A 57 -3.34 11.79 9.77
CA HIS A 57 -1.95 11.91 10.22
C HIS A 57 -1.79 12.08 11.73
N ALA A 58 -2.85 12.51 12.41
CA ALA A 58 -2.87 12.75 13.86
C ALA A 58 -3.05 11.44 14.63
N ASP A 59 -2.38 11.31 15.78
CA ASP A 59 -2.37 10.08 16.58
C ASP A 59 -3.77 9.69 17.11
N ASP A 60 -4.63 10.68 17.35
CA ASP A 60 -6.03 10.52 17.80
C ASP A 60 -7.05 10.48 16.65
N GLY A 61 -6.55 10.41 15.40
CA GLY A 61 -7.33 10.36 14.18
C GLY A 61 -7.89 8.97 13.85
N PRO A 62 -8.59 8.84 12.70
CA PRO A 62 -8.93 7.53 12.15
C PRO A 62 -7.66 6.79 11.70
N SER A 63 -7.74 5.47 11.55
CA SER A 63 -6.64 4.62 11.05
C SER A 63 -6.80 4.27 9.57
N ALA A 64 -7.97 4.56 8.99
CA ALA A 64 -8.18 4.55 7.55
C ALA A 64 -9.12 5.68 7.12
N LEU A 65 -8.90 6.20 5.92
CA LEU A 65 -9.71 7.25 5.31
C LEU A 65 -10.04 6.85 3.87
N VAL A 66 -11.29 7.06 3.45
CA VAL A 66 -11.68 7.04 2.04
C VAL A 66 -12.03 8.45 1.60
N ILE A 67 -11.38 8.94 0.55
CA ILE A 67 -11.77 10.15 -0.16
C ILE A 67 -12.46 9.71 -1.44
N GLY A 68 -13.76 9.97 -1.50
CA GLY A 68 -14.62 9.47 -2.55
C GLY A 68 -14.92 10.48 -3.65
N GLY A 69 -15.12 9.97 -4.85
CA GLY A 69 -15.78 10.70 -5.93
C GLY A 69 -14.88 11.38 -6.94
N LEU A 70 -13.58 11.12 -7.04
CA LEU A 70 -12.80 11.67 -8.15
C LEU A 70 -13.35 11.18 -9.50
N ASP A 71 -13.42 12.04 -10.52
CA ASP A 71 -13.96 11.62 -11.82
C ASP A 71 -12.97 10.72 -12.56
N VAL A 72 -13.41 9.50 -12.89
CA VAL A 72 -12.62 8.52 -13.67
C VAL A 72 -13.32 8.26 -15.01
N PRO A 73 -12.83 8.84 -16.12
CA PRO A 73 -13.43 8.64 -17.43
C PRO A 73 -13.04 7.26 -18.00
N ASP A 74 -13.91 6.27 -17.84
CA ASP A 74 -13.66 4.85 -18.17
C ASP A 74 -13.13 4.65 -19.61
N GLU A 75 -13.73 5.31 -20.60
CA GLU A 75 -13.29 5.25 -22.00
C GLU A 75 -11.88 5.83 -22.20
N ALA A 76 -11.54 6.90 -21.47
CA ALA A 76 -10.27 7.61 -21.65
C ALA A 76 -9.10 6.98 -20.87
N ILE A 77 -9.38 6.25 -19.78
CA ILE A 77 -8.36 5.42 -19.11
C ILE A 77 -8.05 4.15 -19.91
N GLY A 78 -8.94 3.74 -20.82
CA GLY A 78 -8.76 2.58 -21.69
C GLY A 78 -8.94 1.23 -20.97
N PRO A 79 -8.60 0.12 -21.64
CA PRO A 79 -8.72 -1.21 -21.05
C PRO A 79 -7.77 -1.37 -19.87
N THR A 80 -8.20 -2.13 -18.86
CA THR A 80 -7.33 -2.59 -17.77
C THR A 80 -6.16 -3.38 -18.38
N PRO A 81 -4.89 -3.02 -18.09
CA PRO A 81 -3.73 -3.72 -18.60
C PRO A 81 -3.72 -5.21 -18.20
N SER A 82 -3.18 -6.08 -19.05
CA SER A 82 -3.08 -7.51 -18.77
C SER A 82 -2.05 -7.84 -17.67
N SER A 83 -1.12 -6.93 -17.44
CA SER A 83 -0.12 -6.94 -16.37
C SER A 83 0.42 -5.52 -16.16
N TRP A 84 1.13 -5.30 -15.04
CA TRP A 84 1.79 -4.02 -14.76
C TRP A 84 2.86 -3.65 -15.82
N ARG A 85 3.43 -4.64 -16.54
CA ARG A 85 4.44 -4.42 -17.59
C ARG A 85 3.85 -3.74 -18.82
N GLU A 86 2.63 -4.12 -19.19
CA GLU A 86 1.95 -3.62 -20.40
C GLU A 86 1.22 -2.29 -20.20
N GLY A 87 1.17 -1.75 -18.97
CA GLY A 87 0.53 -0.47 -18.65
C GLY A 87 1.22 0.78 -19.23
N ARG A 88 2.15 0.63 -20.18
CA ARG A 88 2.96 1.71 -20.76
C ARG A 88 2.83 1.73 -22.30
N PRO A 89 2.80 2.91 -22.95
CA PRO A 89 2.77 4.25 -22.35
C PRO A 89 1.45 4.52 -21.61
N VAL A 90 1.52 5.33 -20.56
CA VAL A 90 0.35 5.64 -19.73
C VAL A 90 -0.61 6.57 -20.47
N PRO A 91 -1.91 6.24 -20.56
CA PRO A 91 -2.89 7.15 -21.14
C PRO A 91 -2.93 8.49 -20.39
N PRO A 92 -3.12 9.63 -21.07
CA PRO A 92 -3.14 10.95 -20.40
C PRO A 92 -4.17 11.05 -19.26
N ALA A 93 -5.29 10.34 -19.35
CA ALA A 93 -6.27 10.28 -18.27
C ALA A 93 -5.73 9.55 -17.04
N VAL A 94 -5.04 8.43 -17.23
CA VAL A 94 -4.41 7.66 -16.14
C VAL A 94 -3.28 8.48 -15.51
N HIS A 95 -2.46 9.16 -16.30
CA HIS A 95 -1.39 10.01 -15.77
C HIS A 95 -1.93 11.11 -14.84
N ARG A 96 -3.05 11.76 -15.19
CA ARG A 96 -3.70 12.73 -14.29
C ARG A 96 -4.19 12.09 -12.98
N LEU A 97 -4.69 10.85 -13.02
CA LEU A 97 -5.10 10.12 -11.83
C LEU A 97 -3.89 9.70 -10.97
N GLU A 98 -2.78 9.30 -11.58
CA GLU A 98 -1.51 9.05 -10.88
C GLU A 98 -0.99 10.33 -10.21
N ASN A 99 -1.08 11.49 -10.87
CA ASN A 99 -0.75 12.78 -10.26
C ASN A 99 -1.66 13.09 -9.06
N ALA A 100 -2.97 12.85 -9.18
CA ALA A 100 -3.89 13.00 -8.04
C ALA A 100 -3.46 12.15 -6.85
N LEU A 101 -3.10 10.88 -7.10
CA LEU A 101 -2.65 9.94 -6.08
C LEU A 101 -1.37 10.42 -5.38
N VAL A 102 -0.38 10.90 -6.14
CA VAL A 102 0.86 11.47 -5.59
C VAL A 102 0.60 12.74 -4.79
N LEU A 103 -0.26 13.64 -5.29
CA LEU A 103 -0.59 14.88 -4.58
C LEU A 103 -1.33 14.63 -3.27
N TYR A 104 -2.31 13.71 -3.25
CA TYR A 104 -2.94 13.31 -1.98
C TYR A 104 -1.92 12.73 -1.00
N SER A 105 -1.07 11.84 -1.48
CA SER A 105 -0.05 11.15 -0.67
C SER A 105 1.00 12.10 -0.11
N SER A 106 1.32 13.18 -0.84
CA SER A 106 2.26 14.23 -0.43
C SER A 106 1.78 15.05 0.77
N LEU A 107 0.49 14.95 1.14
CA LEU A 107 -0.05 15.56 2.37
C LEU A 107 0.21 14.70 3.61
N LEU A 108 0.59 13.43 3.45
CA LEU A 108 0.89 12.50 4.56
C LEU A 108 2.39 12.28 4.75
N GLY A 109 3.17 12.37 3.67
CA GLY A 109 4.61 12.13 3.70
C GLY A 109 5.22 12.03 2.30
N ASP A 110 6.31 11.29 2.19
CA ASP A 110 7.05 11.06 0.97
C ASP A 110 6.60 9.77 0.28
N VAL A 111 6.20 9.89 -0.99
CA VAL A 111 6.02 8.73 -1.86
C VAL A 111 7.38 8.08 -2.13
N PHE A 112 7.44 6.75 -2.01
CA PHE A 112 8.61 5.94 -2.29
C PHE A 112 8.23 4.57 -2.88
N GLY A 113 9.21 3.83 -3.37
CA GLY A 113 9.03 2.51 -3.97
C GLY A 113 10.17 1.56 -3.61
N TRP A 114 10.04 0.32 -4.06
CA TRP A 114 11.00 -0.76 -3.82
C TRP A 114 11.63 -1.19 -5.14
N ALA A 115 12.95 -1.29 -5.20
CA ALA A 115 13.67 -1.75 -6.40
C ALA A 115 13.16 -3.12 -6.87
N THR A 116 12.73 -3.94 -5.93
CA THR A 116 12.23 -5.30 -6.15
C THR A 116 10.73 -5.39 -6.41
N GLN A 117 9.99 -4.28 -6.54
CA GLN A 117 8.57 -4.29 -6.92
C GLN A 117 8.28 -3.40 -8.13
N GLN A 118 7.66 -4.00 -9.14
CA GLN A 118 7.28 -3.37 -10.43
C GLN A 118 8.42 -2.52 -11.02
N ASP A 119 9.64 -3.05 -10.95
CA ASP A 119 10.86 -2.39 -11.40
C ASP A 119 11.11 -1.01 -10.77
N GLY A 120 10.92 -0.87 -9.45
CA GLY A 120 11.26 0.37 -8.75
C GLY A 120 10.29 1.51 -9.04
N ARG A 121 9.14 1.25 -9.69
CA ARG A 121 8.10 2.26 -9.88
C ARG A 121 7.62 2.79 -8.53
N LEU A 122 7.22 4.05 -8.51
CA LEU A 122 6.64 4.67 -7.31
C LEU A 122 5.12 4.52 -7.28
N VAL A 123 4.49 4.56 -8.47
CA VAL A 123 3.06 4.32 -8.64
C VAL A 123 2.86 2.96 -9.29
N HIS A 124 2.20 2.07 -8.58
CA HIS A 124 2.05 0.66 -8.96
C HIS A 124 0.68 0.39 -9.56
N ASP A 125 0.62 -0.58 -10.47
CA ASP A 125 -0.62 -1.14 -10.98
C ASP A 125 -1.03 -2.38 -10.18
N VAL A 126 -2.27 -2.38 -9.66
CA VAL A 126 -2.91 -3.54 -9.03
C VAL A 126 -3.99 -4.03 -9.98
N VAL A 127 -3.62 -4.99 -10.82
CA VAL A 127 -4.46 -5.59 -11.88
C VAL A 127 -4.32 -7.11 -11.83
N PRO A 128 -5.39 -7.89 -12.09
CA PRO A 128 -5.25 -9.34 -12.16
C PRO A 128 -4.39 -9.75 -13.35
N THR A 129 -3.39 -10.59 -13.11
CA THR A 129 -2.48 -11.09 -14.14
C THR A 129 -2.72 -12.59 -14.36
N ARG A 130 -2.75 -13.04 -15.62
CA ARG A 130 -2.88 -14.47 -15.93
C ARG A 130 -1.70 -15.26 -15.37
N GLY A 131 -1.99 -16.42 -14.79
CA GLY A 131 -1.00 -17.27 -14.12
C GLY A 131 -0.71 -16.88 -12.67
N HIS A 132 -1.27 -15.78 -12.17
CA HIS A 132 -1.14 -15.36 -10.77
C HIS A 132 -2.41 -15.62 -9.95
N GLU A 133 -3.41 -16.31 -10.52
CA GLU A 133 -4.77 -16.43 -9.97
C GLU A 133 -4.81 -16.83 -8.49
N ASP A 134 -3.96 -17.80 -8.12
CA ASP A 134 -3.87 -18.38 -6.77
C ASP A 134 -2.68 -17.83 -5.94
N GLU A 135 -2.02 -16.77 -6.41
CA GLU A 135 -0.88 -16.16 -5.72
C GLU A 135 -1.32 -15.16 -4.63
N GLN A 136 -0.58 -15.12 -3.52
CA GLN A 136 -0.71 -14.09 -2.46
C GLN A 136 -0.06 -12.77 -2.90
N LEU A 137 -0.57 -12.20 -3.99
CA LEU A 137 -0.08 -10.97 -4.60
C LEU A 137 -1.24 -10.04 -4.95
N GLY A 138 -0.96 -8.73 -5.06
CA GLY A 138 -1.93 -7.76 -5.59
C GLY A 138 -2.48 -8.13 -6.97
N SER A 139 -1.70 -8.88 -7.75
CA SER A 139 -2.08 -9.40 -9.08
C SER A 139 -2.87 -10.71 -9.07
N GLY A 140 -3.05 -11.36 -7.92
CA GLY A 140 -3.88 -12.57 -7.81
C GLY A 140 -5.37 -12.27 -7.93
N SER A 141 -6.21 -13.30 -8.01
CA SER A 141 -7.65 -13.12 -8.21
C SER A 141 -8.50 -14.15 -7.47
N THR A 142 -8.44 -15.43 -7.84
CA THR A 142 -9.31 -16.50 -7.31
C THR A 142 -9.01 -16.86 -5.86
N ALA A 143 -7.75 -16.76 -5.43
CA ALA A 143 -7.40 -16.84 -4.03
C ALA A 143 -7.72 -15.52 -3.30
N PRO A 144 -8.21 -15.58 -2.05
CA PRO A 144 -8.23 -14.39 -1.19
C PRO A 144 -6.80 -13.90 -1.02
N LEU A 145 -6.59 -12.58 -1.10
CA LEU A 145 -5.35 -11.99 -0.64
C LEU A 145 -5.47 -11.84 0.87
N MET A 146 -4.75 -12.69 1.61
CA MET A 146 -4.77 -12.68 3.07
C MET A 146 -4.39 -11.30 3.58
N TRP A 147 -5.02 -10.89 4.67
CA TRP A 147 -4.70 -9.61 5.27
C TRP A 147 -3.25 -9.60 5.78
N HIS A 148 -2.60 -8.46 5.64
CA HIS A 148 -1.22 -8.27 6.06
C HIS A 148 -0.94 -6.78 6.32
N THR A 149 0.14 -6.53 7.06
CA THR A 149 0.84 -5.25 7.07
C THR A 149 1.66 -5.17 5.78
N GLU A 150 1.56 -4.08 5.03
CA GLU A 150 2.31 -3.92 3.79
C GLU A 150 3.82 -3.91 4.06
N GLU A 151 4.54 -4.76 3.34
CA GLU A 151 5.97 -5.03 3.53
C GLU A 151 6.35 -5.24 5.00
N ALA A 152 5.55 -6.01 5.74
CA ALA A 152 5.74 -6.29 7.17
C ALA A 152 7.16 -6.73 7.55
N PHE A 153 7.88 -7.42 6.66
CA PHE A 153 9.25 -7.86 6.88
C PHE A 153 10.28 -6.72 6.95
N HIS A 154 9.99 -5.58 6.32
CA HIS A 154 10.99 -4.55 6.09
C HIS A 154 11.00 -3.46 7.18
N PRO A 155 12.17 -3.06 7.73
CA PRO A 155 12.25 -2.01 8.76
C PRO A 155 11.86 -0.62 8.24
N TYR A 156 11.97 -0.40 6.93
CA TYR A 156 11.57 0.84 6.25
C TYR A 156 10.23 0.74 5.50
N ARG A 157 9.38 -0.21 5.89
CA ARG A 157 8.02 -0.34 5.34
C ARG A 157 7.24 0.98 5.36
N ALA A 158 6.22 1.03 4.52
CA ALA A 158 5.36 2.20 4.42
C ALA A 158 4.72 2.53 5.76
N ASP A 159 4.60 3.82 6.05
CA ASP A 159 3.79 4.32 7.18
C ASP A 159 2.31 4.40 6.74
N TYR A 160 2.05 4.69 5.46
CA TYR A 160 0.72 4.59 4.85
C TYR A 160 0.75 3.86 3.50
N VAL A 161 -0.28 3.07 3.24
CA VAL A 161 -0.57 2.49 1.92
C VAL A 161 -1.77 3.22 1.33
N VAL A 162 -1.65 3.66 0.09
CA VAL A 162 -2.73 4.41 -0.58
C VAL A 162 -3.14 3.71 -1.86
N LEU A 163 -4.43 3.38 -1.98
CA LEU A 163 -5.01 2.69 -3.12
C LEU A 163 -6.07 3.58 -3.78
N MET A 164 -5.91 3.88 -5.07
CA MET A 164 -6.89 4.59 -5.88
C MET A 164 -7.57 3.64 -6.85
N CYS A 165 -8.90 3.59 -6.83
CA CYS A 165 -9.67 2.76 -7.74
C CYS A 165 -9.92 3.44 -9.07
N LEU A 166 -9.43 2.85 -10.15
CA LEU A 166 -9.70 3.28 -11.53
C LEU A 166 -10.92 2.53 -12.06
N ARG A 167 -11.00 1.22 -11.79
CA ARG A 167 -12.09 0.36 -12.24
C ARG A 167 -12.34 -0.77 -11.23
N ASN A 168 -13.60 -1.09 -10.95
CA ASN A 168 -13.98 -2.21 -10.07
C ASN A 168 -15.44 -2.66 -10.36
N PRO A 169 -15.69 -3.30 -11.51
CA PRO A 169 -17.05 -3.53 -12.03
C PRO A 169 -17.90 -4.43 -11.13
N ASP A 170 -17.26 -5.31 -10.37
CA ASP A 170 -17.92 -6.28 -9.49
C ASP A 170 -17.96 -5.83 -8.03
N GLY A 171 -17.45 -4.63 -7.72
CA GLY A 171 -17.40 -4.13 -6.34
C GLY A 171 -16.57 -5.00 -5.41
N VAL A 172 -15.48 -5.63 -5.91
CA VAL A 172 -14.60 -6.48 -5.11
C VAL A 172 -14.00 -5.65 -3.98
N ALA A 173 -14.22 -6.09 -2.74
CA ALA A 173 -13.80 -5.37 -1.56
C ALA A 173 -12.30 -5.53 -1.29
N THR A 174 -11.66 -4.41 -0.98
CA THR A 174 -10.45 -4.41 -0.14
C THR A 174 -10.91 -4.67 1.29
N THR A 175 -10.26 -5.56 2.02
CA THR A 175 -10.52 -5.75 3.46
C THR A 175 -9.56 -4.89 4.26
N VAL A 176 -10.01 -4.32 5.37
CA VAL A 176 -9.16 -3.63 6.35
C VAL A 176 -9.51 -4.10 7.75
N GLY A 177 -8.53 -4.20 8.63
CA GLY A 177 -8.76 -4.61 10.01
C GLY A 177 -7.66 -4.16 10.94
N GLY A 178 -8.01 -3.92 12.19
CA GLY A 178 -7.07 -3.82 13.30
C GLY A 178 -7.52 -4.77 14.39
N PHE A 179 -6.94 -4.67 15.57
CA PHE A 179 -7.46 -5.38 16.74
C PHE A 179 -7.43 -4.49 17.98
N ASP A 180 -8.34 -4.75 18.92
CA ASP A 180 -8.31 -4.12 20.22
C ASP A 180 -7.27 -4.86 21.10
N PRO A 181 -6.17 -4.21 21.53
CA PRO A 181 -5.15 -4.87 22.33
C PRO A 181 -5.67 -5.33 23.70
N SER A 182 -6.83 -4.86 24.17
CA SER A 182 -7.44 -5.29 25.44
C SER A 182 -7.83 -6.78 25.45
N VAL A 183 -7.92 -7.42 24.27
CA VAL A 183 -8.22 -8.87 24.13
C VAL A 183 -7.07 -9.79 24.56
N LEU A 184 -5.86 -9.24 24.71
CA LEU A 184 -4.66 -9.97 25.12
C LEU A 184 -4.52 -9.97 26.64
N THR A 185 -4.12 -11.12 27.17
CA THR A 185 -3.61 -11.23 28.55
C THR A 185 -2.30 -10.45 28.71
N GLU A 186 -1.89 -10.20 29.96
CA GLU A 186 -0.60 -9.53 30.24
C GLU A 186 0.59 -10.34 29.71
N GLU A 187 0.52 -11.67 29.78
CA GLU A 187 1.57 -12.55 29.27
C GLU A 187 1.67 -12.49 27.74
N GLU A 188 0.54 -12.54 27.03
CA GLU A 188 0.47 -12.40 25.57
C GLU A 188 0.93 -11.00 25.14
N ARG A 189 0.50 -9.94 25.83
CA ARG A 189 0.95 -8.57 25.56
C ARG A 189 2.45 -8.47 25.68
N ARG A 190 3.04 -8.96 26.78
CA ARG A 190 4.50 -8.94 26.95
C ARG A 190 5.20 -9.72 25.83
N CYS A 191 4.71 -10.92 25.50
CA CYS A 191 5.25 -11.74 24.42
C CYS A 191 5.18 -11.03 23.06
N ALA A 192 4.09 -10.32 22.79
CA ALA A 192 3.88 -9.61 21.53
C ALA A 192 4.87 -8.46 21.29
N PHE A 193 5.40 -7.87 22.37
CA PHE A 193 6.41 -6.80 22.35
C PHE A 193 7.87 -7.33 22.35
N GLU A 194 8.07 -8.64 22.52
CA GLU A 194 9.39 -9.25 22.46
C GLU A 194 9.76 -9.62 21.01
N PRO A 195 11.04 -9.52 20.61
CA PRO A 195 11.50 -9.93 19.28
C PRO A 195 11.52 -11.46 19.16
N ARG A 196 10.35 -12.06 18.90
CA ARG A 196 10.13 -13.52 18.89
C ARG A 196 9.46 -14.03 17.61
N PHE A 197 9.07 -13.13 16.73
CA PHE A 197 8.41 -13.42 15.47
C PHE A 197 9.39 -13.16 14.34
N ARG A 198 9.29 -13.91 13.24
CA ARG A 198 10.11 -13.70 12.05
C ARG A 198 9.16 -13.51 10.88
N ILE A 199 9.42 -12.51 10.06
CA ILE A 199 8.59 -12.20 8.88
C ILE A 199 9.51 -12.21 7.67
N ARG A 200 9.14 -12.95 6.63
CA ARG A 200 9.90 -13.04 5.38
C ARG A 200 9.29 -12.16 4.30
N PRO A 201 10.07 -11.76 3.28
CA PRO A 201 9.54 -11.08 2.11
C PRO A 201 8.46 -11.91 1.41
N ASP A 202 7.41 -11.25 0.96
CA ASP A 202 6.41 -11.89 0.12
C ASP A 202 6.93 -12.08 -1.32
N LYS A 203 6.18 -12.85 -2.11
CA LYS A 203 6.59 -13.22 -3.47
C LYS A 203 6.76 -12.01 -4.40
N SER A 204 6.15 -10.86 -4.14
CA SER A 204 6.22 -9.67 -4.99
C SER A 204 7.63 -9.13 -5.11
N HIS A 205 8.49 -9.40 -4.13
CA HIS A 205 9.90 -9.01 -4.12
C HIS A 205 10.82 -10.02 -4.83
N LEU A 206 10.29 -11.14 -5.35
CA LEU A 206 11.10 -12.10 -6.10
C LEU A 206 11.37 -11.62 -7.53
N GLN A 207 12.57 -11.92 -8.02
CA GLN A 207 13.03 -11.56 -9.37
C GLN A 207 12.10 -12.09 -10.47
N ALA A 208 11.47 -13.25 -10.28
CA ALA A 208 10.55 -13.85 -11.24
C ALA A 208 9.38 -12.91 -11.61
N TYR A 209 8.98 -12.03 -10.69
CA TYR A 209 7.90 -11.07 -10.91
C TYR A 209 8.41 -9.71 -11.45
N ASN A 210 9.73 -9.46 -11.50
CA ASN A 210 10.35 -8.13 -11.69
C ASN A 210 11.54 -8.14 -12.70
N ALA A 211 11.34 -8.78 -13.85
CA ALA A 211 12.44 -9.22 -14.70
C ALA A 211 12.99 -8.20 -15.72
N GLU A 212 12.36 -7.04 -15.97
CA GLU A 212 12.83 -6.16 -17.08
C GLU A 212 14.10 -5.37 -16.69
N ASN A 213 14.33 -5.14 -15.39
CA ASN A 213 15.45 -4.34 -14.88
C ASN A 213 16.27 -5.04 -13.79
N ALA A 214 16.31 -6.38 -13.82
CA ALA A 214 16.90 -7.16 -12.73
C ALA A 214 18.38 -6.82 -12.45
N ASP A 215 19.17 -6.48 -13.46
CA ASP A 215 20.56 -6.07 -13.27
C ASP A 215 20.69 -4.75 -12.51
N ARG A 216 19.80 -3.78 -12.77
CA ARG A 216 19.77 -2.49 -12.08
C ARG A 216 19.39 -2.65 -10.61
N HIS A 217 18.50 -3.59 -10.32
CA HIS A 217 17.93 -3.80 -8.99
C HIS A 217 18.55 -4.99 -8.25
N ARG A 218 19.67 -5.52 -8.73
CA ARG A 218 20.36 -6.70 -8.19
C ARG A 218 20.60 -6.59 -6.69
N GLU A 219 21.13 -5.45 -6.22
CA GLU A 219 21.36 -5.24 -4.79
C GLU A 219 20.09 -5.44 -3.95
N GLY A 220 18.93 -4.99 -4.45
CA GLY A 220 17.68 -5.16 -3.73
C GLY A 220 17.20 -6.61 -3.70
N PHE A 221 17.41 -7.37 -4.79
CA PHE A 221 17.11 -8.80 -4.78
C PHE A 221 18.04 -9.56 -3.83
N ASP A 222 19.35 -9.26 -3.85
CA ASP A 222 20.33 -9.90 -2.97
C ASP A 222 19.98 -9.65 -1.48
N ARG A 223 19.58 -8.42 -1.13
CA ARG A 223 19.13 -8.09 0.23
C ARG A 223 17.82 -8.77 0.61
N THR A 224 16.87 -8.83 -0.31
CA THR A 224 15.60 -9.54 -0.11
C THR A 224 15.84 -11.03 0.13
N GLU A 225 16.74 -11.65 -0.65
CA GLU A 225 17.13 -13.05 -0.45
C GLU A 225 17.76 -13.25 0.93
N GLN A 226 18.66 -12.37 1.35
CA GLN A 226 19.24 -12.41 2.70
C GLN A 226 18.15 -12.33 3.80
N MET A 227 17.20 -11.41 3.68
CA MET A 227 16.08 -11.29 4.63
C MET A 227 15.15 -12.51 4.63
N ASN A 228 15.06 -13.23 3.51
CA ASN A 228 14.29 -14.46 3.39
C ASN A 228 15.00 -15.67 4.04
N GLU A 229 16.32 -15.80 3.84
CA GLU A 229 17.13 -16.88 4.41
C GLU A 229 17.33 -16.72 5.92
N GLU A 230 17.65 -15.51 6.37
CA GLU A 230 17.96 -15.18 7.76
C GLU A 230 17.12 -14.00 8.27
N PRO A 231 15.79 -14.16 8.42
CA PRO A 231 14.94 -13.08 8.93
C PRO A 231 15.27 -12.77 10.38
N ASP A 232 15.45 -11.47 10.67
CA ASP A 232 15.58 -10.95 12.02
C ASP A 232 14.34 -11.26 12.85
N ALA A 233 14.54 -11.46 14.16
CA ALA A 233 13.42 -11.57 15.08
C ALA A 233 12.87 -10.17 15.40
N VAL A 234 11.57 -9.99 15.21
CA VAL A 234 10.83 -8.74 15.39
C VAL A 234 9.68 -8.94 16.37
N PRO A 235 9.23 -7.86 17.05
CA PRO A 235 7.99 -7.90 17.79
C PRO A 235 6.79 -7.76 16.84
N VAL A 236 5.65 -8.35 17.19
CA VAL A 236 4.38 -8.17 16.43
C VAL A 236 3.67 -6.89 16.88
N LEU A 237 3.89 -6.45 18.12
CA LEU A 237 3.43 -5.16 18.66
C LEU A 237 4.60 -4.27 19.08
N PHE A 238 4.48 -2.97 18.80
CA PHE A 238 5.51 -2.00 19.17
C PHE A 238 4.91 -0.63 19.52
N GLY A 239 5.75 0.32 19.92
CA GLY A 239 5.28 1.64 20.34
C GLY A 239 4.77 1.67 21.78
N ALA A 240 3.68 2.40 22.04
CA ALA A 240 3.14 2.58 23.38
C ALA A 240 2.34 1.33 23.82
N PRO A 241 2.61 0.74 25.01
CA PRO A 241 1.91 -0.49 25.44
C PRO A 241 0.38 -0.41 25.54
N HIS A 242 -0.18 0.80 25.73
CA HIS A 242 -1.63 1.03 25.85
C HIS A 242 -2.31 1.35 24.51
N ASP A 243 -1.53 1.71 23.49
CA ASP A 243 -1.97 1.98 22.12
C ASP A 243 -0.86 1.53 21.15
N PRO A 244 -0.66 0.20 21.01
CA PRO A 244 0.43 -0.35 20.23
C PRO A 244 0.18 -0.19 18.73
N PHE A 245 1.29 -0.12 18.00
CA PHE A 245 1.32 -0.40 16.57
C PHE A 245 1.51 -1.89 16.30
N LEU A 246 1.20 -2.30 15.07
CA LEU A 246 1.14 -3.68 14.61
C LEU A 246 2.11 -3.91 13.44
N GLN A 247 2.75 -5.08 13.42
CA GLN A 247 3.59 -5.55 12.32
C GLN A 247 3.36 -7.06 12.16
N ILE A 248 2.49 -7.45 11.22
CA ILE A 248 2.01 -8.82 11.09
C ILE A 248 1.76 -9.19 9.63
N ASP A 249 2.12 -10.42 9.25
CA ASP A 249 1.82 -11.01 7.94
C ASP A 249 1.73 -12.55 8.09
N PRO A 250 0.54 -13.10 8.36
CA PRO A 250 0.37 -14.53 8.63
C PRO A 250 0.78 -15.44 7.47
N ALA A 251 0.80 -14.94 6.24
CA ALA A 251 1.20 -15.73 5.07
C ALA A 251 2.73 -15.97 5.03
N TYR A 252 3.51 -15.05 5.62
CA TYR A 252 4.98 -15.05 5.54
C TYR A 252 5.68 -14.96 6.89
N MET A 253 4.95 -15.12 8.00
CA MET A 253 5.52 -15.07 9.35
C MET A 253 5.48 -16.40 10.09
N ASP A 254 6.44 -16.59 10.98
CA ASP A 254 6.49 -17.71 11.90
C ASP A 254 7.10 -17.32 13.26
N THR A 255 7.15 -18.29 14.17
CA THR A 255 7.83 -18.21 15.46
C THR A 255 8.96 -19.22 15.51
N ALA A 256 9.91 -19.02 16.43
CA ALA A 256 10.97 -20.00 16.65
C ALA A 256 10.41 -21.41 16.95
N PRO A 257 11.04 -22.50 16.47
CA PRO A 257 10.59 -23.86 16.76
C PRO A 257 10.45 -24.11 18.27
N GLY A 258 9.27 -24.56 18.70
CA GLY A 258 8.97 -24.83 20.11
C GLY A 258 8.57 -23.60 20.94
N ASP A 259 8.49 -22.40 20.35
CA ASP A 259 7.99 -21.21 21.02
C ASP A 259 6.45 -21.17 21.08
N GLU A 260 5.88 -22.06 21.89
CA GLU A 260 4.44 -22.18 22.09
C GLU A 260 3.76 -20.90 22.61
N PRO A 261 4.35 -20.13 23.56
CA PRO A 261 3.78 -18.85 23.96
C PRO A 261 3.69 -17.82 22.82
N ALA A 262 4.73 -17.70 21.98
CA ALA A 262 4.69 -16.78 20.84
C ALA A 262 3.64 -17.21 19.83
N ARG A 263 3.57 -18.51 19.51
CA ARG A 263 2.58 -19.04 18.57
C ARG A 263 1.14 -18.77 19.03
N ARG A 264 0.83 -19.04 20.30
CA ARG A 264 -0.50 -18.73 20.87
C ARG A 264 -0.82 -17.24 20.84
N THR A 265 0.17 -16.39 21.14
CA THR A 265 0.01 -14.93 21.09
C THR A 265 -0.33 -14.48 19.67
N LEU A 266 0.39 -15.02 18.67
CA LEU A 266 0.14 -14.73 17.27
C LEU A 266 -1.25 -15.20 16.82
N ASP A 267 -1.61 -16.44 17.15
CA ASP A 267 -2.94 -17.01 16.86
C ASP A 267 -4.04 -16.12 17.46
N ARG A 268 -3.87 -15.66 18.70
CA ARG A 268 -4.83 -14.80 19.40
C ARG A 268 -5.01 -13.43 18.73
N ILE A 269 -3.91 -12.80 18.30
CA ILE A 269 -3.95 -11.54 17.55
C ILE A 269 -4.62 -11.77 16.19
N GLY A 270 -4.25 -12.84 15.49
CA GLY A 270 -4.83 -13.19 14.19
C GLY A 270 -6.34 -13.43 14.24
N GLU A 271 -6.82 -14.19 15.23
CA GLU A 271 -8.26 -14.39 15.46
C GLU A 271 -9.01 -13.07 15.72
N ALA A 272 -8.41 -12.17 16.50
CA ALA A 272 -9.02 -10.87 16.81
C ALA A 272 -9.11 -9.96 15.58
N ILE A 273 -8.08 -9.97 14.73
CA ILE A 273 -8.07 -9.25 13.45
C ILE A 273 -9.12 -9.84 12.49
N GLU A 274 -9.11 -11.16 12.28
CA GLU A 274 -10.04 -11.86 11.38
C GLU A 274 -11.50 -11.58 11.74
N GLY A 275 -11.83 -11.62 13.03
CA GLY A 275 -13.18 -11.30 13.53
C GLY A 275 -13.58 -9.83 13.38
N GLY A 276 -12.63 -8.93 13.12
CA GLY A 276 -12.83 -7.49 12.97
C GLY A 276 -12.65 -6.94 11.55
N LEU A 277 -12.37 -7.80 10.56
CA LEU A 277 -12.19 -7.37 9.16
C LEU A 277 -13.45 -6.68 8.63
N THR A 278 -13.25 -5.56 7.95
CA THR A 278 -14.30 -4.78 7.31
C THR A 278 -14.06 -4.70 5.81
N ASP A 279 -15.10 -4.98 5.03
CA ASP A 279 -15.08 -4.82 3.57
C ASP A 279 -15.21 -3.34 3.17
N VAL A 280 -14.31 -2.90 2.30
CA VAL A 280 -14.27 -1.56 1.70
C VAL A 280 -14.31 -1.70 0.18
N PRO A 281 -15.52 -1.77 -0.42
CA PRO A 281 -15.67 -1.80 -1.87
C PRO A 281 -15.41 -0.42 -2.47
N LEU A 282 -14.23 -0.24 -3.06
CA LEU A 282 -13.84 1.01 -3.71
C LEU A 282 -14.57 1.17 -5.04
N ARG A 283 -15.21 2.33 -5.23
CA ARG A 283 -15.78 2.76 -6.52
C ARG A 283 -14.72 3.43 -7.36
N PRO A 284 -14.85 3.47 -8.71
CA PRO A 284 -14.00 4.34 -9.54
C PRO A 284 -13.95 5.75 -8.97
N GLY A 285 -12.73 6.26 -8.74
CA GLY A 285 -12.49 7.56 -8.14
C GLY A 285 -12.35 7.59 -6.62
N ASP A 286 -12.65 6.49 -5.93
CA ASP A 286 -12.37 6.37 -4.50
C ASP A 286 -10.87 6.14 -4.27
N VAL A 287 -10.32 6.85 -3.30
CA VAL A 287 -8.96 6.66 -2.79
C VAL A 287 -9.04 6.26 -1.33
N VAL A 288 -8.51 5.09 -0.97
CA VAL A 288 -8.37 4.66 0.42
C VAL A 288 -6.94 4.83 0.89
N PHE A 289 -6.79 5.40 2.08
CA PHE A 289 -5.54 5.59 2.79
C PHE A 289 -5.60 4.72 4.04
N ILE A 290 -4.58 3.90 4.23
CA ILE A 290 -4.50 2.92 5.31
C ILE A 290 -3.26 3.23 6.13
N ASP A 291 -3.42 3.49 7.43
CA ASP A 291 -2.30 3.56 8.37
C ASP A 291 -1.75 2.14 8.55
N ASN A 292 -0.58 1.92 7.96
CA ASN A 292 0.06 0.60 7.88
C ASN A 292 0.64 0.16 9.23
N PHE A 293 0.70 1.05 10.23
CA PHE A 293 1.14 0.71 11.58
C PHE A 293 -0.04 0.35 12.48
N ARG A 294 -1.28 0.70 12.09
CA ARG A 294 -2.48 0.42 12.88
C ARG A 294 -3.38 -0.63 12.28
N LEU A 295 -3.38 -0.77 10.95
CA LEU A 295 -4.28 -1.68 10.24
C LEU A 295 -3.52 -2.63 9.31
N VAL A 296 -4.04 -3.84 9.24
CA VAL A 296 -3.80 -4.76 8.13
C VAL A 296 -4.81 -4.52 7.02
N HIS A 297 -4.48 -4.97 5.82
CA HIS A 297 -5.40 -4.96 4.70
C HIS A 297 -5.21 -6.18 3.81
N GLY A 298 -6.26 -6.53 3.06
CA GLY A 298 -6.27 -7.65 2.13
C GLY A 298 -7.31 -7.43 1.03
N ARG A 299 -7.72 -8.51 0.38
CA ARG A 299 -8.73 -8.43 -0.69
C ARG A 299 -9.54 -9.72 -0.78
N GLN A 300 -10.85 -9.56 -0.94
CA GLN A 300 -11.73 -10.68 -1.26
C GLN A 300 -11.32 -11.36 -2.59
N PRO A 301 -11.57 -12.68 -2.73
CA PRO A 301 -11.36 -13.38 -3.98
C PRO A 301 -12.35 -12.90 -5.04
N PHE A 302 -11.96 -12.94 -6.31
CA PHE A 302 -12.83 -12.58 -7.42
C PHE A 302 -12.43 -13.31 -8.69
N LYS A 303 -13.35 -13.36 -9.67
CA LYS A 303 -13.09 -13.98 -10.97
C LYS A 303 -12.67 -12.92 -11.98
N ALA A 304 -11.40 -12.92 -12.37
CA ALA A 304 -10.90 -12.06 -13.44
C ALA A 304 -11.41 -12.53 -14.83
N ARG A 305 -11.65 -11.58 -15.73
CA ARG A 305 -12.16 -11.80 -17.09
C ARG A 305 -11.04 -11.81 -18.14
N TYR A 306 -9.99 -11.05 -17.90
CA TYR A 306 -8.84 -10.82 -18.78
C TYR A 306 -9.23 -10.30 -20.17
N ASP A 307 -10.29 -9.48 -20.22
CA ASP A 307 -10.84 -8.87 -21.44
C ASP A 307 -10.67 -7.33 -21.46
N GLY A 308 -9.86 -6.79 -20.54
CA GLY A 308 -9.63 -5.35 -20.37
C GLY A 308 -10.68 -4.64 -19.51
N THR A 309 -11.64 -5.36 -18.90
CA THR A 309 -12.67 -4.76 -18.03
C THR A 309 -12.44 -5.00 -16.54
N ASP A 310 -11.37 -5.72 -16.20
CA ASP A 310 -11.10 -6.13 -14.82
C ASP A 310 -10.84 -4.98 -13.85
N ARG A 311 -10.91 -5.31 -12.55
CA ARG A 311 -10.53 -4.42 -11.46
C ARG A 311 -9.12 -3.87 -11.67
N TRP A 312 -8.99 -2.56 -11.53
CA TRP A 312 -7.76 -1.81 -11.69
C TRP A 312 -7.63 -0.77 -10.59
N LEU A 313 -6.61 -0.94 -9.73
CA LEU A 313 -6.21 0.11 -8.79
C LEU A 313 -4.81 0.62 -9.10
N LYS A 314 -4.53 1.85 -8.68
CA LYS A 314 -3.18 2.38 -8.52
C LYS A 314 -2.80 2.34 -7.04
N ARG A 315 -1.55 2.00 -6.72
CA ARG A 315 -1.02 1.95 -5.34
C ARG A 315 0.22 2.83 -5.22
N VAL A 316 0.36 3.53 -4.10
CA VAL A 316 1.62 4.14 -3.69
C VAL A 316 1.93 3.81 -2.23
N ASN A 317 3.22 3.70 -1.92
CA ASN A 317 3.75 3.60 -0.57
C ASN A 317 4.19 4.98 -0.09
N VAL A 318 3.84 5.33 1.15
CA VAL A 318 4.15 6.63 1.75
C VAL A 318 4.92 6.43 3.04
N THR A 319 6.00 7.17 3.22
CA THR A 319 6.72 7.24 4.50
C THR A 319 6.71 8.65 5.08
N ARG A 320 6.60 8.77 6.41
CA ARG A 320 6.69 10.04 7.14
C ARG A 320 8.12 10.60 7.18
N ASP A 321 9.15 9.76 7.03
CA ASP A 321 10.54 10.19 6.98
C ASP A 321 11.36 9.35 5.98
N LEU A 322 11.49 9.85 4.75
CA LEU A 322 12.30 9.20 3.72
C LEU A 322 13.79 9.10 4.08
N ARG A 323 14.29 9.93 5.01
CA ARG A 323 15.71 9.90 5.40
C ARG A 323 16.06 8.62 6.15
N LYS A 324 15.08 7.97 6.80
CA LYS A 324 15.30 6.72 7.56
C LYS A 324 15.87 5.60 6.68
N SER A 325 15.54 5.59 5.39
CA SER A 325 16.02 4.60 4.43
C SER A 325 17.29 5.01 3.68
N SER A 326 17.97 6.11 4.02
CA SER A 326 19.07 6.65 3.20
C SER A 326 20.23 5.69 2.91
N ALA A 327 20.49 4.74 3.81
CA ALA A 327 21.52 3.72 3.62
C ALA A 327 21.11 2.55 2.72
N MET A 328 19.84 2.51 2.31
CA MET A 328 19.22 1.45 1.51
C MET A 328 18.51 2.04 0.29
N ARG A 329 19.04 3.09 -0.34
CA ARG A 329 18.45 3.68 -1.55
C ARG A 329 19.38 3.57 -2.74
N LEU A 330 18.80 3.40 -3.92
CA LEU A 330 19.55 3.45 -5.18
C LEU A 330 20.23 4.83 -5.34
N PRO A 331 21.54 4.89 -5.69
CA PRO A 331 22.26 6.16 -5.81
C PRO A 331 21.66 7.14 -6.83
N ASP A 332 21.05 6.62 -7.89
CA ASP A 332 20.44 7.36 -9.00
C ASP A 332 18.90 7.48 -8.89
N ALA A 333 18.29 6.84 -7.88
CA ALA A 333 16.84 6.87 -7.64
C ALA A 333 16.53 7.10 -6.16
N VAL A 334 16.52 8.37 -5.76
CA VAL A 334 16.43 8.81 -4.35
C VAL A 334 15.13 8.45 -3.61
N ARG A 335 14.13 7.89 -4.28
CA ARG A 335 12.87 7.43 -3.67
C ARG A 335 12.66 5.92 -3.81
N VAL A 336 13.69 5.19 -4.24
CA VAL A 336 13.63 3.73 -4.43
C VAL A 336 14.56 3.04 -3.44
N VAL A 337 13.97 2.19 -2.60
CA VAL A 337 14.68 1.42 -1.56
C VAL A 337 15.14 0.09 -2.14
N VAL A 338 16.39 -0.30 -1.86
CA VAL A 338 16.97 -1.62 -2.18
C VAL A 338 16.77 -2.61 -1.04
#